data_AF-A0A094PDB3-F1
#
_entry.id   AF-A0A094PDB3-F1
#
_cell.length_a   1.000
_cell.length_b   1.000
_cell.length_c   1.000
_cell.angle_alpha   90.00
_cell.angle_beta   90.00
_cell.angle_gamma   90.00
#
_symmetry.space_group_name_H-M   'P 1'
#
loop_
_entity.id
_entity.type
_entity.pdbx_description
1 polymer ?
#
loop_
_entity_poly.entity_id
_entity_poly.type
_entity_poly.pdbx_seq_one_letter_code
_entity_poly.pdbx_strand_id
1 'polypeptide(L)'
;MNDLPKLGDRSGAIELISNTLLRLGFISSPSDIFDEKLTQGVKAFQQDRGLTVNGLINEITARSLEEARFRLGDRVLVFNTTALMRGDDVANLQDRLIQMGFNCGKVDGVYEITTENAVKEFQKSVGILSDGRCGPATLISLMRLAKTVSGGAPSALRESINHSVRSPALANKVIVIDPSWGGEFTGESANGVNESEIVFDLAQRLEGRLIALGVNVILTRSANNSPLEKDRIKVANSVNADLVIALKVDSYKNEKANGVATYFYGREDKGVRSVVG
;
A
#
# COMPACT_ATOMS: atom_id res chain seq x y z
N MET A 1 8.80 -13.50 22.53
CA MET A 1 7.77 -14.40 21.98
C MET A 1 6.44 -13.69 22.15
N ASN A 2 5.98 -12.95 21.14
CA ASN A 2 4.64 -12.37 21.16
C ASN A 2 3.73 -13.41 20.51
N ASP A 3 2.86 -14.03 21.30
CA ASP A 3 1.80 -14.85 20.75
C ASP A 3 0.89 -13.97 19.89
N LEU A 4 0.68 -14.40 18.64
CA LEU A 4 -0.23 -13.75 17.71
C LEU A 4 -1.66 -13.84 18.28
N PRO A 5 -2.46 -12.76 18.25
CA PRO A 5 -3.84 -12.80 18.72
C PRO A 5 -4.63 -13.87 17.97
N LYS A 6 -5.30 -14.75 18.71
CA LYS A 6 -6.18 -15.82 18.20
C LYS A 6 -7.63 -15.44 18.39
N LEU A 7 -8.50 -16.07 17.60
CA LEU A 7 -9.95 -15.89 17.71
C LEU A 7 -10.42 -16.24 19.13
N GLY A 8 -11.10 -15.30 19.77
CA GLY A 8 -11.57 -15.43 21.16
C GLY A 8 -10.66 -14.79 22.21
N ASP A 9 -9.46 -14.34 21.85
CA ASP A 9 -8.55 -13.68 22.80
C ASP A 9 -9.12 -12.34 23.30
N ARG A 10 -8.76 -11.97 24.52
CA ARG A 10 -9.09 -10.68 25.16
C ARG A 10 -7.82 -10.08 25.74
N SER A 11 -7.53 -8.83 25.41
CA SER A 11 -6.38 -8.10 25.95
C SER A 11 -6.51 -6.59 25.72
N GLY A 12 -5.76 -5.79 26.49
CA GLY A 12 -5.69 -4.34 26.24
C GLY A 12 -5.13 -3.99 24.85
N ALA A 13 -4.32 -4.88 24.25
CA ALA A 13 -3.87 -4.70 22.86
C ALA A 13 -5.04 -4.82 21.86
N ILE A 14 -5.96 -5.75 22.09
CA ILE A 14 -7.16 -5.94 21.26
C ILE A 14 -8.09 -4.74 21.35
N GLU A 15 -8.28 -4.18 22.54
CA GLU A 15 -9.04 -2.94 22.72
C GLU A 15 -8.40 -1.76 21.97
N LEU A 16 -7.07 -1.61 22.03
CA LEU A 16 -6.35 -0.57 21.28
C LEU A 16 -6.51 -0.74 19.76
N ILE A 17 -6.41 -1.97 19.26
CA ILE A 17 -6.62 -2.28 17.84
C ILE A 17 -8.06 -1.97 17.45
N SER A 18 -9.03 -2.42 18.24
CA SER A 18 -10.45 -2.16 17.99
C SER A 18 -10.75 -0.66 17.95
N ASN A 19 -10.25 0.11 18.92
CA ASN A 19 -10.41 1.56 18.94
C ASN A 19 -9.75 2.23 17.72
N THR A 20 -8.58 1.73 17.29
CA THR A 20 -7.89 2.23 16.09
C THR A 20 -8.71 1.96 14.84
N LEU A 21 -9.21 0.74 14.67
CA LEU A 21 -10.03 0.34 13.52
C LEU A 21 -11.38 1.06 13.49
N LEU A 22 -12.01 1.26 14.66
CA LEU A 22 -13.25 2.01 14.80
C LEU A 22 -13.05 3.46 14.35
N ARG A 23 -11.97 4.10 14.82
CA ARG A 23 -11.62 5.47 14.45
C ARG A 23 -11.31 5.62 12.97
N LEU A 24 -10.73 4.61 12.35
CA LEU A 24 -10.44 4.57 10.91
C LEU A 24 -11.68 4.19 10.08
N GLY A 25 -12.77 3.76 10.71
CA GLY A 25 -14.03 3.41 10.04
C GLY A 25 -14.09 1.98 9.49
N PHE A 26 -13.16 1.10 9.87
CA PHE A 26 -13.15 -0.30 9.45
C PHE A 26 -14.13 -1.18 10.25
N ILE A 27 -14.54 -0.73 11.43
CA ILE A 27 -15.60 -1.35 12.24
C ILE A 27 -16.57 -0.28 12.73
N SER A 28 -17.81 -0.67 13.03
CA SER A 28 -18.89 0.24 13.45
C SER A 28 -19.10 0.32 14.96
N SER A 29 -18.58 -0.65 15.71
CA SER A 29 -18.68 -0.72 17.17
C SER A 29 -17.37 -1.26 17.76
N PRO A 30 -16.94 -0.79 18.94
CA PRO A 30 -15.76 -1.34 19.61
C PRO A 30 -16.00 -2.79 20.01
N SER A 31 -14.92 -3.56 20.11
CA SER A 31 -14.88 -4.94 20.56
C SER A 31 -13.75 -5.12 21.57
N ASP A 32 -14.03 -5.82 22.66
CA ASP A 32 -13.08 -6.20 23.70
C ASP A 32 -12.49 -7.61 23.48
N ILE A 33 -12.94 -8.28 22.41
CA ILE A 33 -12.57 -9.64 22.05
C ILE A 33 -12.15 -9.70 20.57
N PHE A 34 -11.19 -10.57 20.26
CA PHE A 34 -10.81 -10.86 18.88
C PHE A 34 -11.83 -11.81 18.23
N ASP A 35 -12.97 -11.25 17.81
CA ASP A 35 -14.06 -11.98 17.17
C ASP A 35 -14.02 -11.89 15.63
N GLU A 36 -15.01 -12.49 14.97
CA GLU A 36 -15.12 -12.46 13.51
C GLU A 36 -15.28 -11.03 12.98
N LYS A 37 -16.02 -10.15 13.69
CA LYS A 37 -16.20 -8.75 13.28
C LYS A 37 -14.88 -7.98 13.31
N LEU A 38 -14.11 -8.12 14.38
CA LEU A 38 -12.80 -7.49 14.49
C LEU A 38 -11.83 -8.07 13.45
N THR A 39 -11.90 -9.38 13.19
CA THR A 39 -11.12 -10.04 12.13
C THR A 39 -11.43 -9.45 10.74
N GLN A 40 -12.72 -9.21 10.42
CA GLN A 40 -13.09 -8.55 9.17
C GLN A 40 -12.60 -7.10 9.11
N GLY A 41 -12.64 -6.38 10.23
CA GLY A 41 -12.05 -5.04 10.34
C GLY A 41 -10.54 -5.02 10.09
N VAL A 42 -9.82 -6.01 10.62
CA VAL A 42 -8.38 -6.18 10.35
C VAL A 42 -8.13 -6.50 8.88
N LYS A 43 -8.94 -7.38 8.25
CA LYS A 43 -8.82 -7.65 6.80
C LYS A 43 -9.04 -6.40 5.97
N ALA A 44 -10.07 -5.61 6.28
CA ALA A 44 -10.34 -4.36 5.59
C ALA A 44 -9.17 -3.36 5.75
N PHE A 45 -8.60 -3.26 6.96
CA PHE A 45 -7.41 -2.45 7.21
C PHE A 45 -6.18 -2.96 6.44
N GLN A 46 -5.96 -4.27 6.42
CA GLN A 46 -4.86 -4.88 5.66
C GLN A 46 -5.00 -4.57 4.17
N GLN A 47 -6.22 -4.67 3.64
CA GLN A 47 -6.51 -4.33 2.24
C GLN A 47 -6.23 -2.86 1.94
N ASP A 48 -6.72 -1.94 2.79
CA ASP A 48 -6.48 -0.49 2.65
C ASP A 48 -4.98 -0.13 2.68
N ARG A 49 -4.21 -0.85 3.50
CA ARG A 49 -2.76 -0.66 3.64
C ARG A 49 -1.91 -1.46 2.65
N GLY A 50 -2.50 -2.25 1.77
CA GLY A 50 -1.77 -3.11 0.84
C GLY A 50 -0.96 -4.23 1.51
N LEU A 51 -1.43 -4.72 2.65
CA LEU A 51 -0.85 -5.84 3.40
C LEU A 51 -1.53 -7.17 3.02
N THR A 52 -1.00 -8.30 3.49
CA THR A 52 -1.64 -9.62 3.32
C THR A 52 -3.02 -9.60 3.95
N VAL A 53 -4.07 -9.81 3.16
CA VAL A 53 -5.46 -9.80 3.65
C VAL A 53 -5.85 -11.17 4.22
N ASN A 54 -5.22 -11.56 5.33
CA ASN A 54 -5.49 -12.85 5.99
C ASN A 54 -6.23 -12.70 7.34
N GLY A 55 -6.36 -11.47 7.85
CA GLY A 55 -6.96 -11.18 9.17
C GLY A 55 -6.03 -11.48 10.35
N LEU A 56 -4.79 -11.91 10.09
CA LEU A 56 -3.80 -12.22 11.12
C LEU A 56 -2.96 -10.99 11.45
N ILE A 57 -2.82 -10.68 12.73
CA ILE A 57 -2.00 -9.55 13.19
C ILE A 57 -0.56 -10.01 13.42
N ASN A 58 0.19 -10.18 12.34
CA ASN A 58 1.64 -10.41 12.38
C ASN A 58 2.41 -9.11 12.70
N GLU A 59 3.74 -9.18 12.81
CA GLU A 59 4.58 -8.02 13.14
C GLU A 59 4.40 -6.83 12.17
N ILE A 60 4.15 -7.11 10.88
CA ILE A 60 3.93 -6.08 9.85
C ILE A 60 2.57 -5.40 10.07
N THR A 61 1.51 -6.18 10.23
CA THR A 61 0.16 -5.68 10.52
C THR A 61 0.13 -4.92 11.85
N ALA A 62 0.78 -5.44 12.88
CA ALA A 62 0.89 -4.81 14.19
C ALA A 62 1.60 -3.46 14.10
N ARG A 63 2.72 -3.37 13.38
CA ARG A 63 3.43 -2.10 13.15
C ARG A 63 2.57 -1.10 12.40
N SER A 64 1.90 -1.53 11.32
CA SER A 64 1.02 -0.66 10.55
C SER A 64 -0.16 -0.14 11.40
N LEU A 65 -0.74 -1.00 12.25
CA LEU A 65 -1.76 -0.59 13.23
C LEU A 65 -1.20 0.41 14.25
N GLU A 66 0.01 0.20 14.75
CA GLU A 66 0.67 1.12 15.68
C GLU A 66 0.94 2.49 15.05
N GLU A 67 1.48 2.51 13.83
CA GLU A 67 1.70 3.71 13.04
C GLU A 67 0.38 4.44 12.75
N ALA A 68 -0.69 3.69 12.50
CA ALA A 68 -2.01 4.23 12.26
C ALA A 68 -2.62 4.90 13.48
N ARG A 69 -2.18 4.58 14.72
CA ARG A 69 -2.78 5.12 15.97
C ARG A 69 -2.68 6.63 16.07
N PHE A 70 -1.61 7.22 15.54
CA PHE A 70 -1.29 8.62 15.74
C PHE A 70 -1.85 9.49 14.61
N ARG A 71 -2.60 10.52 14.97
CA ARG A 71 -2.99 11.61 14.08
C ARG A 71 -2.06 12.79 14.23
N LEU A 72 -1.94 13.57 13.16
CA LEU A 72 -1.16 14.81 13.18
C LEU A 72 -1.72 15.75 14.25
N GLY A 73 -0.95 15.95 15.31
CA GLY A 73 -1.34 16.72 16.50
C GLY A 73 -1.42 15.95 17.80
N ASP A 74 -1.43 14.61 17.75
CA ASP A 74 -1.50 13.77 18.96
C ASP A 74 -0.18 13.78 19.76
N ARG A 75 0.94 14.07 19.09
CA ARG A 75 2.28 14.16 19.70
C ARG A 75 3.16 15.18 18.97
N VAL A 76 4.19 15.65 19.67
CA VAL A 76 5.22 16.51 19.07
C VAL A 76 6.13 15.67 18.19
N LEU A 77 6.22 16.02 16.90
CA LEU A 77 7.12 15.33 15.96
C LEU A 77 8.48 16.00 15.95
N VAL A 78 9.54 15.20 16.06
CA VAL A 78 10.91 15.66 16.13
C VAL A 78 11.86 14.62 15.54
N PHE A 79 12.94 15.09 14.92
CA PHE A 79 14.03 14.22 14.50
C PHE A 79 14.82 13.78 15.72
N ASN A 80 14.99 12.46 15.86
CA ASN A 80 15.81 11.86 16.90
C ASN A 80 16.74 10.83 16.25
N THR A 81 18.04 11.03 16.44
CA THR A 81 19.10 10.19 15.86
C THR A 81 19.10 8.76 16.39
N THR A 82 18.52 8.51 17.57
CA THR A 82 18.49 7.18 18.21
C THR A 82 17.24 6.39 17.86
N ALA A 83 16.11 7.08 17.65
CA ALA A 83 14.84 6.44 17.32
C ALA A 83 13.99 7.39 16.46
N LEU A 84 13.92 7.10 15.16
CA LEU A 84 13.11 7.89 14.24
C LEU A 84 11.62 7.74 14.56
N MET A 85 10.90 8.85 14.57
CA MET A 85 9.46 8.83 14.71
C MET A 85 8.82 8.33 13.43
N ARG A 86 7.84 7.45 13.57
CA ARG A 86 7.10 6.86 12.45
C ARG A 86 5.61 6.85 12.72
N GLY A 87 4.80 7.05 11.69
CA GLY A 87 3.34 6.99 11.80
C GLY A 87 2.61 7.75 10.72
N ASP A 88 1.28 7.57 10.70
CA ASP A 88 0.39 8.32 9.82
C ASP A 88 0.45 9.82 10.09
N ASP A 89 0.69 10.22 11.35
CA ASP A 89 0.88 11.61 11.73
C ASP A 89 2.07 12.26 11.01
N VAL A 90 3.18 11.53 10.89
CA VAL A 90 4.36 11.97 10.14
C VAL A 90 4.06 12.03 8.64
N ALA A 91 3.41 11.01 8.08
CA ALA A 91 3.03 10.99 6.66
C ALA A 91 2.10 12.16 6.31
N ASN A 92 1.13 12.46 7.18
CA ASN A 92 0.24 13.61 7.04
C ASN A 92 0.98 14.95 7.13
N LEU A 93 2.01 15.06 7.98
CA LEU A 93 2.85 16.26 8.03
C LEU A 93 3.62 16.43 6.71
N GLN A 94 4.28 15.37 6.25
CA GLN A 94 5.06 15.35 5.02
C GLN A 94 4.20 15.76 3.81
N ASP A 95 3.02 15.15 3.65
CA ASP A 95 2.09 15.46 2.56
C ASP A 95 1.68 16.95 2.58
N ARG A 96 1.32 17.49 3.75
CA ARG A 96 0.96 18.91 3.89
C ARG A 96 2.11 19.85 3.59
N LEU A 97 3.32 19.54 4.05
CA LEU A 97 4.52 20.32 3.74
C LEU A 97 4.77 20.36 2.22
N ILE A 98 4.67 19.20 1.55
CA ILE A 98 4.83 19.08 0.10
C ILE A 98 3.77 19.88 -0.65
N GLN A 99 2.51 19.80 -0.23
CA GLN A 99 1.41 20.56 -0.85
C GLN A 99 1.63 22.08 -0.75
N MET A 100 2.35 22.52 0.29
CA MET A 100 2.74 23.92 0.52
C MET A 100 4.08 24.28 -0.12
N GLY A 101 4.72 23.35 -0.84
CA GLY A 101 5.97 23.58 -1.58
C GLY A 101 7.26 23.29 -0.81
N PHE A 102 7.18 22.80 0.43
CA PHE A 102 8.34 22.41 1.22
C PHE A 102 8.75 20.97 0.91
N ASN A 103 10.04 20.75 0.65
CA ASN A 103 10.52 19.45 0.19
C ASN A 103 10.98 18.56 1.37
N CYS A 104 10.12 17.64 1.81
CA CYS A 104 10.50 16.61 2.78
C CYS A 104 10.94 15.27 2.14
N GLY A 105 11.05 15.20 0.81
CA GLY A 105 11.31 13.94 0.10
C GLY A 105 10.01 13.18 -0.23
N LYS A 106 10.08 11.84 -0.17
CA LYS A 106 8.90 10.98 -0.36
C LYS A 106 8.05 11.00 0.92
N VAL A 107 6.73 10.89 0.77
CA VAL A 107 5.83 10.62 1.90
C VAL A 107 6.00 9.14 2.27
N ASP A 108 6.82 8.88 3.28
CA ASP A 108 7.14 7.53 3.78
C ASP A 108 6.73 7.34 5.25
N GLY A 109 6.22 8.39 5.90
CA GLY A 109 5.80 8.35 7.29
C GLY A 109 6.95 8.28 8.29
N VAL A 110 8.18 8.60 7.88
CA VAL A 110 9.37 8.58 8.75
C VAL A 110 9.91 9.99 8.93
N TYR A 111 10.07 10.43 10.19
CA TYR A 111 10.55 11.78 10.49
C TYR A 111 12.08 11.80 10.42
N GLU A 112 12.61 11.92 9.21
CA GLU A 112 14.04 12.02 8.93
C GLU A 112 14.55 13.47 8.91
N ILE A 113 15.86 13.63 8.70
CA ILE A 113 16.52 14.94 8.59
C ILE A 113 15.94 15.81 7.46
N THR A 114 15.50 15.18 6.36
CA THR A 114 14.81 15.87 5.25
C THR A 114 13.48 16.46 5.69
N THR A 115 12.72 15.72 6.49
CA THR A 115 11.45 16.20 7.08
C THR A 115 11.72 17.32 8.09
N GLU A 116 12.75 17.18 8.93
CA GLU A 116 13.14 18.23 9.87
C GLU A 116 13.52 19.54 9.16
N ASN A 117 14.30 19.46 8.08
CA ASN A 117 14.68 20.62 7.29
C ASN A 117 13.47 21.29 6.65
N ALA A 118 12.54 20.52 6.08
CA ALA A 118 11.29 21.05 5.54
C ALA A 118 10.44 21.75 6.61
N VAL A 119 10.39 21.21 7.84
CA VAL A 119 9.72 21.87 8.97
C VAL A 119 10.42 23.16 9.34
N LYS A 120 11.77 23.21 9.38
CA LYS A 120 12.52 24.45 9.64
C LYS A 120 12.25 25.51 8.59
N GLU A 121 12.22 25.14 7.31
CA GLU A 121 11.89 26.05 6.21
C GLU A 121 10.45 26.58 6.34
N PHE A 122 9.50 25.70 6.62
CA PHE A 122 8.12 26.10 6.88
C PHE A 122 8.02 27.08 8.06
N GLN A 123 8.63 26.75 9.19
CA GLN A 123 8.64 27.59 10.39
C GLN A 123 9.22 28.98 10.11
N LYS A 124 10.33 29.05 9.35
CA LYS A 124 10.92 30.32 8.89
C LYS A 124 9.93 31.11 8.03
N SER A 125 9.26 30.44 7.07
CA SER A 125 8.32 31.10 6.15
C SER A 125 7.11 31.72 6.85
N VAL A 126 6.67 31.15 7.98
CA VAL A 126 5.51 31.62 8.75
C VAL A 126 5.89 32.50 9.95
N GLY A 127 7.18 32.76 10.15
CA GLY A 127 7.68 33.66 11.18
C GLY A 127 7.60 33.09 12.61
N ILE A 128 7.72 31.77 12.79
CA ILE A 128 7.80 31.13 14.11
C ILE A 128 9.22 30.57 14.37
N LEU A 129 9.47 30.14 15.60
CA LEU A 129 10.76 29.52 15.98
C LEU A 129 11.09 28.35 15.05
N SER A 130 12.23 28.42 14.36
CA SER A 130 12.68 27.42 13.39
C SER A 130 13.53 26.32 14.02
N ASP A 131 12.93 25.56 14.94
CA ASP A 131 13.59 24.49 15.70
C ASP A 131 13.47 23.11 15.03
N GLY A 132 12.71 22.98 13.94
CA GLY A 132 12.47 21.72 13.24
C GLY A 132 11.54 20.77 13.98
N ARG A 133 10.82 21.25 15.00
CA ARG A 133 9.86 20.47 15.78
C ARG A 133 8.44 20.78 15.35
N CYS A 134 7.65 19.75 15.04
CA CYS A 134 6.23 19.92 14.81
C CYS A 134 5.48 19.88 16.15
N GLY A 135 5.52 21.01 16.87
CA GLY A 135 4.72 21.24 18.08
C GLY A 135 3.44 22.05 17.82
N PRO A 136 2.71 22.47 18.88
CA PRO A 136 1.44 23.19 18.75
C PRO A 136 1.50 24.44 17.86
N ALA A 137 2.55 25.27 17.97
CA ALA A 137 2.71 26.48 17.16
C ALA A 137 2.87 26.17 15.65
N THR A 138 3.68 25.16 15.33
CA THR A 138 3.86 24.66 13.96
C THR A 138 2.53 24.14 13.41
N LEU A 139 1.81 23.32 14.20
CA LEU A 139 0.52 22.75 13.82
C LEU A 139 -0.56 23.81 13.57
N ILE A 140 -0.70 24.80 14.43
CA ILE A 140 -1.66 25.90 14.26
C ILE A 140 -1.38 26.65 12.94
N SER A 141 -0.11 26.96 12.68
CA SER A 141 0.30 27.65 11.46
C SER A 141 -0.02 26.82 10.21
N LEU A 142 0.25 25.52 10.29
CA LEU A 142 0.04 24.56 9.22
C LEU A 142 -1.46 24.36 8.92
N MET A 143 -2.31 24.24 9.95
CA MET A 143 -3.76 24.15 9.79
C MET A 143 -4.39 25.44 9.23
N ARG A 144 -3.86 26.62 9.59
CA ARG A 144 -4.33 27.91 9.06
C ARG A 144 -4.10 28.02 7.56
N LEU A 145 -2.91 27.61 7.10
CA LEU A 145 -2.50 27.77 5.70
C LEU A 145 -3.04 26.66 4.80
N ALA A 146 -3.25 25.44 5.31
CA ALA A 146 -3.85 24.33 4.57
C ALA A 146 -5.26 24.64 4.03
N LYS A 147 -5.99 25.60 4.62
CA LYS A 147 -7.29 26.06 4.11
C LYS A 147 -7.19 26.98 2.89
N THR A 148 -6.00 27.50 2.58
CA THR A 148 -5.79 28.57 1.59
C THR A 148 -4.92 28.12 0.43
N VAL A 149 -4.03 27.14 0.64
CA VAL A 149 -3.10 26.64 -0.37
C VAL A 149 -3.36 25.15 -0.60
N SER A 150 -3.91 24.81 -1.77
CA SER A 150 -4.01 23.43 -2.26
C SER A 150 -3.47 23.36 -3.69
N GLY A 151 -2.81 22.24 -4.04
CA GLY A 151 -2.37 21.96 -5.41
C GLY A 151 -0.92 22.26 -5.77
N GLY A 152 -0.06 22.61 -4.80
CA GLY A 152 1.34 22.93 -5.06
C GLY A 152 2.29 21.74 -5.24
N ALA A 153 1.82 20.49 -5.24
CA ALA A 153 2.65 19.28 -5.08
C ALA A 153 3.70 19.11 -6.20
N PRO A 154 4.96 19.52 -6.00
CA PRO A 154 6.01 19.41 -7.01
C PRO A 154 6.44 17.95 -7.20
N SER A 155 6.11 17.07 -6.25
CA SER A 155 6.34 15.63 -6.30
C SER A 155 5.52 14.95 -7.39
N ALA A 156 4.24 15.28 -7.55
CA ALA A 156 3.40 14.74 -8.62
C ALA A 156 3.87 15.23 -10.01
N LEU A 157 4.37 16.47 -10.08
CA LEU A 157 5.00 16.98 -11.29
C LEU A 157 6.35 16.29 -11.58
N ARG A 158 7.18 16.06 -10.56
CA ARG A 158 8.44 15.30 -10.69
C ARG A 158 8.19 13.84 -11.08
N GLU A 159 7.14 13.23 -10.54
CA GLU A 159 6.75 11.85 -10.84
C GLU A 159 6.21 11.72 -12.27
N SER A 160 5.33 12.64 -12.70
CA SER A 160 4.90 12.71 -14.09
C SER A 160 6.03 13.03 -15.07
N ILE A 161 6.99 13.89 -14.69
CA ILE A 161 8.21 14.13 -15.48
C ILE A 161 9.06 12.85 -15.56
N ASN A 162 9.33 12.17 -14.43
CA ASN A 162 10.08 10.90 -14.42
C ASN A 162 9.38 9.79 -15.23
N HIS A 163 8.04 9.76 -15.24
CA HIS A 163 7.25 8.84 -16.07
C HIS A 163 7.31 9.20 -17.56
N SER A 164 7.25 10.49 -17.88
CA SER A 164 7.29 10.99 -19.26
C SER A 164 8.67 10.82 -19.91
N VAL A 165 9.75 11.00 -19.13
CA VAL A 165 11.15 10.81 -19.58
C VAL A 165 11.47 9.32 -19.79
N ARG A 166 10.67 8.40 -19.22
CA ARG A 166 10.83 6.95 -19.36
C ARG A 166 10.07 6.30 -20.51
N SER A 167 9.22 6.98 -21.29
CA SER A 167 8.68 6.34 -22.51
C SER A 167 9.66 6.59 -23.67
N PRO A 168 10.44 5.56 -24.07
CA PRO A 168 9.91 4.30 -24.60
C PRO A 168 10.38 3.00 -23.88
N ALA A 169 10.37 2.94 -22.53
CA ALA A 169 11.02 1.88 -21.74
C ALA A 169 10.38 0.47 -21.77
N LEU A 170 9.25 0.27 -22.44
CA LEU A 170 8.59 -1.04 -22.50
C LEU A 170 8.89 -1.84 -23.78
N ALA A 171 9.36 -1.16 -24.85
CA ALA A 171 9.72 -1.82 -26.09
C ALA A 171 10.85 -2.85 -25.84
N ASN A 172 10.68 -4.07 -26.35
CA ASN A 172 11.58 -5.23 -26.17
C ASN A 172 11.59 -5.86 -24.77
N LYS A 173 10.70 -5.46 -23.86
CA LYS A 173 10.54 -6.17 -22.59
C LYS A 173 9.78 -7.48 -22.76
N VAL A 174 10.19 -8.50 -22.03
CA VAL A 174 9.49 -9.78 -21.97
C VAL A 174 8.65 -9.81 -20.70
N ILE A 175 7.33 -9.79 -20.83
CA ILE A 175 6.40 -9.86 -19.70
C ILE A 175 5.64 -11.17 -19.77
N VAL A 176 5.72 -11.95 -18.69
CA VAL A 176 4.93 -13.17 -18.54
C VAL A 176 3.67 -12.87 -17.75
N ILE A 177 2.51 -13.27 -18.25
CA ILE A 177 1.23 -13.14 -17.56
C ILE A 177 0.78 -14.52 -17.11
N ASP A 178 0.52 -14.68 -15.81
CA ASP A 178 -0.03 -15.91 -15.22
C ASP A 178 -1.49 -15.71 -14.82
N PRO A 179 -2.46 -16.17 -15.64
CA PRO A 179 -3.88 -16.13 -15.30
C PRO A 179 -4.27 -17.29 -14.36
N SER A 180 -3.42 -17.66 -13.42
CA SER A 180 -3.69 -18.60 -12.35
C SER A 180 -4.38 -19.92 -12.76
N TRP A 181 -5.61 -20.14 -12.29
CA TRP A 181 -6.42 -21.36 -12.42
C TRP A 181 -6.87 -21.61 -13.86
N GLY A 182 -7.18 -22.85 -14.24
CA GLY A 182 -7.67 -23.18 -15.59
C GLY A 182 -8.03 -24.67 -15.75
N GLY A 183 -8.65 -25.03 -16.87
CA GLY A 183 -9.14 -26.40 -17.07
C GLY A 183 -10.12 -26.82 -15.97
N GLU A 184 -9.89 -27.98 -15.34
CA GLU A 184 -10.73 -28.49 -14.24
C GLU A 184 -10.56 -27.73 -12.92
N PHE A 185 -9.48 -26.96 -12.76
CA PHE A 185 -9.23 -26.15 -11.57
C PHE A 185 -9.75 -24.75 -11.83
N THR A 186 -10.94 -24.42 -11.35
CA THR A 186 -11.63 -23.17 -11.72
C THR A 186 -11.36 -21.99 -10.78
N GLY A 187 -10.76 -22.24 -9.61
CA GLY A 187 -10.64 -21.25 -8.53
C GLY A 187 -11.97 -21.02 -7.82
N GLU A 188 -12.14 -19.81 -7.26
CA GLU A 188 -13.41 -19.41 -6.64
C GLU A 188 -14.54 -19.30 -7.68
N SER A 189 -15.77 -19.64 -7.27
CA SER A 189 -16.96 -19.56 -8.13
C SER A 189 -18.10 -18.89 -7.38
N ALA A 190 -18.64 -17.81 -7.95
CA ALA A 190 -19.74 -17.04 -7.38
C ALA A 190 -20.59 -16.44 -8.49
N ASN A 191 -21.90 -16.29 -8.27
CA ASN A 191 -22.82 -15.65 -9.22
C ASN A 191 -22.77 -16.22 -10.66
N GLY A 192 -22.44 -17.51 -10.81
CA GLY A 192 -22.36 -18.17 -12.12
C GLY A 192 -21.11 -17.84 -12.93
N VAL A 193 -20.10 -17.21 -12.31
CA VAL A 193 -18.79 -16.95 -12.94
C VAL A 193 -17.68 -17.63 -12.17
N ASN A 194 -16.67 -18.11 -12.90
CA ASN A 194 -15.50 -18.77 -12.35
C ASN A 194 -14.29 -17.84 -12.38
N GLU A 195 -13.47 -17.85 -11.32
CA GLU A 195 -12.24 -17.05 -11.24
C GLU A 195 -11.36 -17.28 -12.48
N SER A 196 -11.15 -18.55 -12.86
CA SER A 196 -10.35 -18.96 -14.03
C SER A 196 -10.76 -18.31 -15.35
N GLU A 197 -12.06 -18.06 -15.56
CA GLU A 197 -12.60 -17.41 -16.76
C GLU A 197 -12.34 -15.90 -16.71
N ILE A 198 -12.58 -15.27 -15.55
CA ILE A 198 -12.36 -13.84 -15.33
C ILE A 198 -10.88 -13.48 -15.52
N VAL A 199 -9.98 -14.22 -14.87
CA VAL A 199 -8.54 -13.93 -14.96
C VAL A 199 -7.99 -14.22 -16.35
N PHE A 200 -8.57 -15.16 -17.11
CA PHE A 200 -8.16 -15.43 -18.49
C PHE A 200 -8.58 -14.31 -19.43
N ASP A 201 -9.84 -13.84 -19.36
CA ASP A 201 -10.31 -12.69 -20.14
C ASP A 201 -9.47 -11.44 -19.83
N LEU A 202 -9.18 -11.19 -18.55
CA LEU A 202 -8.32 -10.09 -18.13
C LEU A 202 -6.91 -10.21 -18.73
N ALA A 203 -6.34 -11.41 -18.72
CA ALA A 203 -5.01 -11.66 -19.28
C ALA A 203 -4.94 -11.42 -20.78
N GLN A 204 -5.96 -11.84 -21.55
CA GLN A 204 -6.02 -11.59 -23.00
C GLN A 204 -6.13 -10.09 -23.32
N ARG A 205 -6.93 -9.35 -22.54
CA ARG A 205 -7.03 -7.89 -22.69
C ARG A 205 -5.71 -7.19 -22.35
N LEU A 206 -5.04 -7.66 -21.30
CA LEU A 206 -3.75 -7.12 -20.88
C LEU A 206 -2.66 -7.41 -21.92
N GLU A 207 -2.62 -8.64 -22.43
CA GLU A 207 -1.73 -9.07 -23.52
C GLU A 207 -1.86 -8.14 -24.73
N GLY A 208 -3.08 -7.94 -25.25
CA GLY A 208 -3.30 -7.08 -26.41
C GLY A 208 -2.81 -5.64 -26.19
N ARG A 209 -3.02 -5.08 -25.00
CA ARG A 209 -2.57 -3.72 -24.64
C ARG A 209 -1.05 -3.63 -24.53
N LEU A 210 -0.39 -4.63 -23.97
CA LEU A 210 1.07 -4.66 -23.81
C LEU A 210 1.77 -4.90 -25.15
N ILE A 211 1.25 -5.79 -26.00
CA ILE A 211 1.77 -6.00 -27.36
C ILE A 211 1.68 -4.71 -28.18
N ALA A 212 0.59 -3.95 -28.06
CA ALA A 212 0.44 -2.64 -28.72
C ALA A 212 1.51 -1.61 -28.26
N LEU A 213 2.14 -1.82 -27.10
CA LEU A 213 3.25 -1.00 -26.59
C LEU A 213 4.64 -1.55 -26.94
N GLY A 214 4.72 -2.61 -27.76
CA GLY A 214 5.99 -3.22 -28.20
C GLY A 214 6.59 -4.20 -27.19
N VAL A 215 5.78 -4.72 -26.27
CA VAL A 215 6.19 -5.73 -25.28
C VAL A 215 6.02 -7.13 -25.87
N ASN A 216 6.98 -8.02 -25.62
CA ASN A 216 6.85 -9.45 -25.87
C ASN A 216 6.09 -10.09 -24.70
N VAL A 217 4.83 -10.46 -24.92
CA VAL A 217 3.97 -11.03 -23.89
C VAL A 217 3.87 -12.55 -24.03
N ILE A 218 3.94 -13.27 -22.92
CA ILE A 218 3.82 -14.73 -22.89
C ILE A 218 2.85 -15.12 -21.78
N LEU A 219 1.82 -15.90 -22.12
CA LEU A 219 0.88 -16.47 -21.16
C LEU A 219 1.40 -17.81 -20.63
N THR A 220 1.29 -18.06 -19.32
CA THR A 220 1.70 -19.35 -18.72
C THR A 220 0.76 -20.50 -19.09
N ARG A 221 -0.47 -20.21 -19.51
CA ARG A 221 -1.51 -21.19 -19.84
C ARG A 221 -2.44 -20.71 -20.95
N SER A 222 -3.15 -21.67 -21.54
CA SER A 222 -4.32 -21.45 -22.40
C SER A 222 -5.62 -21.47 -21.58
N ALA A 223 -6.77 -21.33 -22.24
CA ALA A 223 -8.08 -21.37 -21.58
C ALA A 223 -8.35 -22.71 -20.87
N ASN A 224 -7.81 -23.82 -21.39
CA ASN A 224 -8.26 -25.17 -21.06
C ASN A 224 -7.27 -25.96 -20.18
N ASN A 225 -6.16 -25.36 -19.74
CA ASN A 225 -5.18 -26.05 -18.89
C ASN A 225 -4.83 -25.23 -17.65
N SER A 226 -4.37 -25.90 -16.60
CA SER A 226 -3.82 -25.26 -15.39
C SER A 226 -2.43 -25.82 -15.13
N PRO A 227 -1.35 -25.11 -15.50
CA PRO A 227 0.00 -25.54 -15.20
C PRO A 227 0.24 -25.48 -13.69
N LEU A 228 1.06 -26.40 -13.19
CA LEU A 228 1.55 -26.36 -11.81
C LEU A 228 2.47 -25.14 -11.62
N GLU A 229 2.61 -24.69 -10.37
CA GLU A 229 3.46 -23.56 -10.02
C GLU A 229 4.90 -23.71 -10.56
N LYS A 230 5.46 -24.92 -10.43
CA LYS A 230 6.77 -25.26 -10.98
C LYS A 230 6.88 -25.01 -12.49
N ASP A 231 5.82 -25.27 -13.25
CA ASP A 231 5.83 -25.11 -14.70
C ASP A 231 5.66 -23.64 -15.10
N ARG A 232 4.89 -22.86 -14.34
CA ARG A 232 4.80 -21.40 -14.50
C ARG A 232 6.15 -20.73 -14.27
N ILE A 233 6.85 -21.13 -13.20
CA ILE A 233 8.21 -20.67 -12.89
C ILE A 233 9.17 -21.04 -14.03
N LYS A 234 9.09 -22.27 -14.55
CA LYS A 234 9.92 -22.69 -15.70
C LYS A 234 9.66 -21.82 -16.92
N VAL A 235 8.40 -21.51 -17.25
CA VAL A 235 8.05 -20.64 -18.40
C VAL A 235 8.65 -19.26 -18.20
N ALA A 236 8.51 -18.65 -17.02
CA ALA A 236 9.07 -17.34 -16.74
C ALA A 236 10.61 -17.30 -16.87
N ASN A 237 11.28 -18.33 -16.35
CA ASN A 237 12.73 -18.42 -16.40
C ASN A 237 13.27 -18.76 -17.79
N SER A 238 12.59 -19.62 -18.57
CA SER A 238 13.06 -20.04 -19.89
C SER A 238 13.06 -18.92 -20.92
N VAL A 239 12.23 -17.89 -20.69
CA VAL A 239 12.10 -16.72 -21.57
C VAL A 239 12.83 -15.49 -21.04
N ASN A 240 13.56 -15.62 -19.91
CA ASN A 240 14.19 -14.51 -19.19
C ASN A 240 13.22 -13.33 -18.98
N ALA A 241 12.04 -13.61 -18.42
CA ALA A 241 11.02 -12.60 -18.20
C ALA A 241 11.58 -11.41 -17.39
N ASP A 242 11.37 -10.20 -17.89
CA ASP A 242 11.68 -8.96 -17.16
C ASP A 242 10.69 -8.74 -16.00
N LEU A 243 9.45 -9.20 -16.17
CA LEU A 243 8.38 -9.11 -15.18
C LEU A 243 7.42 -10.31 -15.33
N VAL A 244 6.96 -10.82 -14.20
CA VAL A 244 5.83 -11.76 -14.13
C VAL A 244 4.65 -11.04 -13.49
N ILE A 245 3.49 -11.08 -14.14
CA ILE A 245 2.22 -10.56 -13.63
C ILE A 245 1.30 -11.74 -13.34
N ALA A 246 1.12 -12.08 -12.07
CA ALA A 246 0.14 -13.08 -11.65
C ALA A 246 -1.22 -12.42 -11.38
N LEU A 247 -2.27 -12.93 -12.01
CA LEU A 247 -3.62 -12.42 -11.85
C LEU A 247 -4.44 -13.34 -10.94
N LYS A 248 -5.15 -12.75 -9.99
CA LYS A 248 -6.04 -13.39 -9.02
C LYS A 248 -7.28 -12.52 -8.83
N VAL A 249 -8.38 -13.15 -8.46
CA VAL A 249 -9.59 -12.45 -8.01
C VAL A 249 -9.83 -12.80 -6.56
N ASP A 250 -10.28 -11.83 -5.77
CA ASP A 250 -10.70 -12.04 -4.40
C ASP A 250 -12.24 -11.99 -4.32
N SER A 251 -12.81 -12.64 -3.30
CA SER A 251 -14.26 -12.66 -3.08
C SER A 251 -14.58 -12.02 -1.73
N TYR A 252 -15.63 -11.18 -1.70
CA TYR A 252 -16.03 -10.52 -0.48
C TYR A 252 -17.55 -10.38 -0.39
N LYS A 253 -18.11 -10.55 0.81
CA LYS A 253 -19.57 -10.55 1.04
C LYS A 253 -20.20 -9.17 0.92
N ASN A 254 -19.43 -8.10 1.11
CA ASN A 254 -19.94 -6.73 1.04
C ASN A 254 -20.02 -6.29 -0.43
N GLU A 255 -21.23 -5.99 -0.91
CA GLU A 255 -21.49 -5.52 -2.28
C GLU A 255 -20.79 -4.22 -2.65
N LYS A 256 -20.33 -3.44 -1.65
CA LYS A 256 -19.52 -2.23 -1.89
C LYS A 256 -18.04 -2.53 -2.17
N ALA A 257 -17.58 -3.76 -1.97
CA ALA A 257 -16.17 -4.11 -2.21
C ALA A 257 -15.85 -4.03 -3.70
N ASN A 258 -14.89 -3.17 -4.06
CA ASN A 258 -14.41 -2.97 -5.42
C ASN A 258 -12.95 -2.49 -5.37
N GLY A 259 -12.20 -2.71 -6.46
CA GLY A 259 -10.83 -2.21 -6.59
C GLY A 259 -9.85 -3.26 -7.11
N VAL A 260 -8.57 -2.89 -7.13
CA VAL A 260 -7.44 -3.74 -7.51
C VAL A 260 -6.36 -3.59 -6.45
N ALA A 261 -5.80 -4.70 -5.97
CA ALA A 261 -4.59 -4.71 -5.17
C ALA A 261 -3.42 -5.17 -6.05
N THR A 262 -2.27 -4.49 -5.96
CA THR A 262 -1.04 -4.88 -6.67
C THR A 262 0.06 -5.14 -5.68
N TYR A 263 0.63 -6.33 -5.73
CA TYR A 263 1.74 -6.75 -4.91
C TYR A 263 2.98 -6.88 -5.79
N PHE A 264 4.08 -6.24 -5.39
CA PHE A 264 5.34 -6.26 -6.13
C PHE A 264 6.47 -6.80 -5.25
N TYR A 265 6.92 -8.01 -5.55
CA TYR A 265 8.13 -8.57 -4.96
C TYR A 265 9.37 -7.94 -5.59
N GLY A 266 9.84 -6.85 -4.99
CA GLY A 266 11.06 -6.15 -5.42
C GLY A 266 12.34 -6.94 -5.15
N ARG A 267 13.45 -6.48 -5.72
CA ARG A 267 14.81 -6.93 -5.37
C ARG A 267 15.37 -6.08 -4.23
N GLU A 268 16.16 -6.67 -3.33
CA GLU A 268 16.75 -5.99 -2.15
C GLU A 268 17.57 -4.74 -2.52
N ASP A 269 18.12 -4.67 -3.72
CA ASP A 269 18.97 -3.59 -4.22
C ASP A 269 18.21 -2.37 -4.79
N LYS A 270 16.89 -2.48 -5.03
CA LYS A 270 16.10 -1.48 -5.77
C LYS A 270 15.15 -0.64 -4.90
N GLY A 271 15.11 -0.87 -3.58
CA GLY A 271 14.45 0.01 -2.60
C GLY A 271 12.92 0.12 -2.68
N VAL A 272 12.26 -0.49 -3.69
CA VAL A 272 10.80 -0.55 -3.83
C VAL A 272 10.37 -2.00 -3.69
N ARG A 273 9.71 -2.33 -2.59
CA ARG A 273 9.12 -3.65 -2.32
C ARG A 273 7.68 -3.48 -1.82
N SER A 274 6.79 -4.35 -2.27
CA SER A 274 5.64 -4.74 -1.47
C SER A 274 6.14 -5.74 -0.43
N VAL A 275 5.68 -5.58 0.81
CA VAL A 275 6.13 -6.45 1.93
C VAL A 275 5.48 -7.85 1.84
N VAL A 276 4.60 -8.04 0.85
CA VAL A 276 3.79 -9.24 0.63
C VAL A 276 3.49 -9.35 -0.86
N GLY A 277 3.35 -10.58 -1.34
CA GLY A 277 2.51 -11.01 -2.44
C GLY A 277 2.23 -12.51 -2.34
#